data_AF-A0A519FDX1-F1
#
_entry.id   AF-A0A519FDX1-F1
#
_cell.length_a   1.000
_cell.length_b   1.000
_cell.length_c   1.000
_cell.angle_alpha   90.00
_cell.angle_beta   90.00
_cell.angle_gamma   90.00
#
_symmetry.space_group_name_H-M   'P 1'
#
loop_
_entity.id
_entity.type
_entity.pdbx_description
1 polymer ?
#
loop_
_entity_poly.entity_id
_entity_poly.type
_entity_poly.pdbx_seq_one_letter_code
_entity_poly.pdbx_strand_id
1 'polypeptide(L)'
;MKALVVAMLLAAGTLMAHADSVMLTGTIGSRAILIVNGGAPKTVAVGETWQGVRVVSVQPDQAQVEVGGKRVGLRMDSPVSVGGGGGGRAGGTRIVLPVDSRGHFMTAGSINGRPVSFRLDTGATTVGMSAADAIRIGLDYEKGQP
;
A
#
# COMPACT_ATOMS: atom_id res chain seq x y z
N MET A 1 24.88 -18.66 38.83
CA MET A 1 24.03 -19.45 37.90
C MET A 1 22.68 -18.78 37.58
N LYS A 2 22.57 -17.44 37.59
CA LYS A 2 21.32 -16.72 37.23
C LYS A 2 21.49 -15.76 36.05
N ALA A 3 22.72 -15.33 35.77
CA ALA A 3 23.03 -14.43 34.65
C ALA A 3 23.04 -15.13 33.28
N LEU A 4 23.22 -16.46 33.22
CA LEU A 4 23.28 -17.18 31.94
C LEU A 4 21.90 -17.46 31.32
N VAL A 5 20.83 -17.41 32.11
CA VAL A 5 19.47 -17.73 31.65
C VAL A 5 18.81 -16.54 30.95
N VAL A 6 19.25 -15.30 31.25
CA VAL A 6 18.67 -14.08 30.68
C VAL A 6 19.16 -13.81 29.25
N ALA A 7 20.35 -14.31 28.89
CA ALA A 7 20.92 -14.12 27.55
C ALA A 7 20.27 -15.01 26.47
N MET A 8 19.59 -16.10 26.85
CA MET A 8 19.05 -17.08 25.90
C MET A 8 17.61 -16.75 25.45
N LEU A 9 16.94 -15.79 26.11
CA LEU A 9 15.56 -15.39 25.77
C LEU A 9 15.47 -14.26 24.73
N LEU A 10 16.59 -13.62 24.35
CA LEU A 10 16.59 -12.54 23.34
C LEU A 10 16.87 -13.03 21.90
N ALA A 11 17.09 -14.34 21.69
CA ALA A 11 17.35 -14.90 20.36
C ALA A 11 16.10 -15.46 19.65
N ALA A 12 14.92 -15.40 20.28
CA ALA A 12 13.69 -15.95 19.71
C ALA A 12 12.83 -14.86 19.07
N GLY A 13 12.93 -14.75 17.74
CA GLY A 13 11.76 -14.46 16.92
C GLY A 13 11.55 -13.02 16.47
N THR A 14 12.36 -12.55 15.52
CA THR A 14 11.86 -11.65 14.48
C THR A 14 11.91 -12.39 13.14
N LEU A 15 11.00 -13.36 12.96
CA LEU A 15 10.59 -13.74 11.61
C LEU A 15 9.85 -12.52 11.07
N MET A 16 10.55 -11.69 10.31
CA MET A 16 9.94 -10.62 9.54
C MET A 16 8.97 -11.30 8.57
N ALA A 17 7.67 -11.25 8.90
CA ALA A 17 6.63 -11.68 8.00
C ALA A 17 6.63 -10.70 6.82
N HIS A 18 7.25 -11.11 5.71
CA HIS A 18 7.09 -10.40 4.45
C HIS A 18 5.62 -10.49 4.05
N ALA A 19 4.93 -9.35 4.07
CA ALA A 19 3.60 -9.25 3.51
C ALA A 19 3.74 -9.18 1.99
N ASP A 20 3.32 -10.24 1.30
CA ASP A 20 3.26 -10.20 -0.16
C ASP A 20 2.05 -9.37 -0.60
N SER A 21 2.31 -8.37 -1.44
CA SER A 21 1.26 -7.55 -2.05
C SER A 21 0.99 -8.03 -3.46
N VAL A 22 -0.28 -8.30 -3.77
CA VAL A 22 -0.69 -8.80 -5.07
C VAL A 22 -1.84 -7.95 -5.58
N MET A 23 -1.72 -7.47 -6.82
CA MET A 23 -2.72 -6.64 -7.48
C MET A 23 -3.06 -7.22 -8.85
N LEU A 24 -4.36 -7.29 -9.15
CA LEU A 24 -4.86 -7.59 -10.49
C LEU A 24 -5.00 -6.26 -11.24
N THR A 25 -4.27 -6.09 -12.33
CA THR A 25 -4.32 -4.87 -13.17
C THR A 25 -5.07 -5.06 -14.47
N GLY A 26 -5.50 -6.29 -14.76
CA GLY A 26 -6.17 -6.64 -16.01
C GLY A 26 -6.34 -8.12 -16.18
N THR A 27 -7.14 -8.49 -17.18
CA THR A 27 -7.27 -9.86 -17.67
C THR A 27 -7.15 -9.86 -19.19
N ILE A 28 -6.57 -10.93 -19.75
CA ILE A 28 -6.49 -11.15 -21.20
C ILE A 28 -6.96 -12.57 -21.45
N GLY A 29 -8.18 -12.72 -21.95
CA GLY A 29 -8.83 -14.02 -22.10
C GLY A 29 -8.93 -14.74 -20.75
N SER A 30 -8.23 -15.87 -20.61
CA SER A 30 -8.16 -16.66 -19.38
C SER A 30 -6.91 -16.38 -18.52
N ARG A 31 -6.18 -15.29 -18.77
CA ARG A 31 -4.96 -14.92 -18.04
C ARG A 31 -5.17 -13.67 -17.19
N ALA A 32 -4.51 -13.63 -16.03
CA ALA A 32 -4.49 -12.46 -15.15
C ALA A 32 -3.22 -11.64 -15.41
N ILE A 33 -3.32 -10.31 -15.42
CA ILE A 33 -2.17 -9.41 -15.37
C ILE A 33 -1.97 -9.02 -13.91
N LEU A 34 -0.86 -9.46 -13.32
CA LEU A 34 -0.57 -9.30 -11.91
C LEU A 34 0.63 -8.37 -11.69
N ILE A 35 0.53 -7.51 -10.69
CA ILE A 35 1.68 -6.84 -10.06
C ILE A 35 1.88 -7.49 -8.70
N VAL A 36 3.08 -8.02 -8.46
CA VAL A 36 3.48 -8.62 -7.19
C VAL A 36 4.58 -7.75 -6.58
N ASN A 37 4.43 -7.36 -5.32
CA ASN A 37 5.42 -6.56 -4.58
C ASN A 37 5.84 -5.26 -5.27
N GLY A 38 4.91 -4.61 -5.98
CA GLY A 38 5.15 -3.37 -6.72
C GLY A 38 6.04 -3.51 -7.96
N GLY A 39 6.33 -4.74 -8.39
CA GLY A 39 7.14 -5.02 -9.58
C GLY A 39 6.41 -4.72 -10.91
N ALA A 40 7.07 -5.06 -12.02
CA ALA A 40 6.48 -4.90 -13.34
C ALA A 40 5.24 -5.82 -13.52
N PRO A 41 4.19 -5.35 -14.24
CA PRO A 41 3.03 -6.18 -14.57
C PRO A 41 3.45 -7.45 -15.32
N LYS A 42 2.96 -8.60 -14.89
CA LYS A 42 3.17 -9.88 -15.58
C LYS A 42 1.85 -10.58 -15.85
N THR A 43 1.67 -11.05 -17.07
CA THR A 43 0.56 -11.91 -17.45
C THR A 43 0.84 -13.35 -16.99
N VAL A 44 -0.07 -13.92 -16.19
CA VAL A 44 0.03 -15.25 -15.59
C VAL A 44 -1.21 -16.06 -15.95
N ALA A 45 -1.00 -17.29 -16.44
CA ALA A 45 -2.10 -18.17 -16.80
C ALA A 45 -2.73 -18.88 -15.59
N VAL A 46 -3.99 -19.32 -15.73
CA VAL A 46 -4.61 -20.21 -14.73
C VAL A 46 -3.76 -21.47 -14.55
N GLY A 47 -3.45 -21.80 -13.30
CA GLY A 47 -2.57 -22.89 -12.90
C GLY A 47 -1.09 -22.52 -12.77
N GLU A 48 -0.67 -21.41 -13.38
CA GLU A 48 0.72 -20.93 -13.33
C GLU A 48 1.00 -20.18 -12.01
N THR A 49 2.26 -20.22 -11.57
CA THR A 49 2.75 -19.54 -10.38
C THR A 49 3.81 -18.50 -10.74
N TRP A 50 3.68 -17.30 -10.18
CA TRP A 50 4.64 -16.21 -10.34
C TRP A 50 4.95 -15.57 -9.00
N GLN A 51 6.23 -15.50 -8.61
CA GLN A 51 6.68 -14.91 -7.35
C GLN A 51 5.87 -15.39 -6.13
N GLY A 52 5.60 -16.70 -6.05
CA GLY A 52 4.83 -17.30 -4.95
C GLY A 52 3.31 -17.14 -5.04
N VAL A 53 2.79 -16.49 -6.09
CA VAL A 53 1.36 -16.29 -6.37
C VAL A 53 0.91 -17.26 -7.45
N ARG A 54 0.04 -18.21 -7.12
CA ARG A 54 -0.55 -19.14 -8.09
C ARG A 54 -1.92 -18.67 -8.52
N VAL A 55 -2.19 -18.58 -9.83
CA VAL A 55 -3.53 -18.24 -10.33
C VAL A 55 -4.41 -19.48 -10.31
N VAL A 56 -5.54 -19.42 -9.61
CA VAL A 56 -6.51 -20.52 -9.47
C VAL A 56 -7.65 -20.38 -10.47
N SER A 57 -8.17 -19.17 -10.67
CA SER A 57 -9.19 -18.88 -11.68
C SER A 57 -9.17 -17.41 -12.10
N VAL A 58 -9.66 -17.12 -13.30
CA VAL A 58 -9.79 -15.75 -13.81
C VAL A 58 -11.21 -15.53 -14.31
N GLN A 59 -11.79 -14.40 -13.93
CA GLN A 59 -13.06 -13.82 -14.37
C GLN A 59 -12.78 -12.43 -14.98
N PRO A 60 -13.72 -11.79 -15.70
CA PRO A 60 -13.44 -10.53 -16.40
C PRO A 60 -12.87 -9.42 -15.50
N ASP A 61 -13.37 -9.27 -14.27
CA ASP A 61 -13.02 -8.23 -13.30
C ASP A 61 -12.34 -8.77 -12.02
N GLN A 62 -12.16 -10.09 -11.93
CA GLN A 62 -11.71 -10.77 -10.71
C GLN A 62 -10.76 -11.93 -11.05
N ALA A 63 -9.81 -12.23 -10.15
CA ALA A 63 -9.02 -13.44 -10.19
C ALA A 63 -8.95 -14.07 -8.80
N GLN A 64 -8.97 -15.39 -8.72
CA GLN A 64 -8.64 -16.11 -7.50
C GLN A 64 -7.19 -16.55 -7.58
N VAL A 65 -6.41 -16.21 -6.57
CA VAL A 65 -5.00 -16.59 -6.45
C VAL A 65 -4.76 -17.35 -5.16
N GLU A 66 -3.67 -18.08 -5.10
CA GLU A 66 -3.16 -18.71 -3.89
C GLU A 66 -1.80 -18.10 -3.56
N VAL A 67 -1.65 -17.58 -2.34
CA VAL A 67 -0.44 -16.93 -1.83
C VAL A 67 -0.15 -17.49 -0.45
N GLY A 68 1.05 -18.06 -0.25
CA GLY A 68 1.42 -18.68 1.02
C GLY A 68 0.45 -19.77 1.49
N GLY A 69 -0.13 -20.53 0.55
CA GLY A 69 -1.11 -21.59 0.82
C GLY A 69 -2.53 -21.12 1.15
N LYS A 70 -2.81 -19.81 1.08
CA LYS A 70 -4.16 -19.24 1.28
C LYS A 70 -4.75 -18.75 -0.03
N ARG A 71 -6.03 -19.08 -0.28
CA ARG A 71 -6.77 -18.56 -1.43
C ARG A 71 -7.25 -17.13 -1.15
N VAL A 72 -7.02 -16.25 -2.10
CA VAL A 72 -7.31 -14.83 -2.02
C VAL A 72 -7.97 -14.38 -3.33
N GLY A 73 -9.13 -13.73 -3.21
CA GLY A 73 -9.80 -13.11 -4.36
C GLY A 73 -9.24 -11.71 -4.60
N LEU A 74 -8.74 -11.46 -5.81
CA LEU A 74 -8.28 -10.16 -6.28
C LEU A 74 -9.35 -9.55 -7.18
N ARG A 75 -9.71 -8.29 -6.96
CA ARG A 75 -10.53 -7.51 -7.88
C ARG A 75 -9.67 -6.42 -8.52
N MET A 76 -9.99 -6.04 -9.74
CA MET A 76 -9.29 -4.98 -10.48
C MET A 76 -9.17 -3.68 -9.67
N ASP A 77 -10.19 -3.37 -8.87
CA ASP A 77 -10.31 -2.10 -8.11
C ASP A 77 -9.82 -2.19 -6.66
N SER A 78 -9.40 -3.37 -6.19
CA SER A 78 -9.06 -3.56 -4.77
C SER A 78 -7.86 -4.48 -4.60
N PRO A 79 -6.70 -3.91 -4.23
CA PRO A 79 -5.51 -4.72 -3.98
C PRO A 79 -5.60 -5.40 -2.63
N VAL A 80 -5.11 -6.64 -2.56
CA VAL A 80 -5.12 -7.42 -1.33
C VAL A 80 -3.68 -7.61 -0.84
N SER A 81 -3.44 -7.28 0.42
CA SER A 81 -2.19 -7.61 1.12
C SER A 81 -2.38 -8.93 1.86
N VAL A 82 -1.54 -9.92 1.57
CA VAL A 82 -1.64 -11.25 2.18
C VAL A 82 -0.55 -11.36 3.24
N GLY A 83 -0.87 -10.94 4.46
CA GLY A 83 0.08 -10.89 5.56
C GLY A 83 -0.36 -9.93 6.66
N GLY A 84 -1.26 -10.37 7.53
CA GLY A 84 -1.76 -9.58 8.65
C GLY A 84 -3.08 -10.13 9.15
N GLY A 85 -3.03 -11.03 10.12
CA GLY A 85 -4.22 -11.42 10.87
C GLY A 85 -4.64 -10.29 11.83
N GLY A 86 -5.94 -10.01 11.89
CA GLY A 86 -6.54 -9.17 12.94
C GLY A 86 -7.04 -7.82 12.43
N GLY A 87 -8.35 -7.62 12.55
CA GLY A 87 -8.97 -6.33 12.31
C GLY A 87 -8.50 -5.27 13.31
N GLY A 88 -8.49 -4.01 12.85
CA GLY A 88 -8.40 -2.84 13.72
C GLY A 88 -7.12 -2.02 13.56
N ARG A 89 -7.30 -0.82 13.01
CA ARG A 89 -6.48 0.40 13.15
C ARG A 89 -5.06 0.38 12.59
N ALA A 90 -4.93 1.07 11.46
CA ALA A 90 -3.88 2.04 11.13
C ALA A 90 -2.43 1.65 11.51
N GLY A 91 -1.89 0.69 10.76
CA GLY A 91 -0.46 0.49 10.57
C GLY A 91 -0.16 0.17 9.10
N GLY A 92 -0.97 0.70 8.18
CA GLY A 92 -0.99 0.29 6.78
C GLY A 92 0.25 0.74 6.03
N THR A 93 1.05 -0.20 5.54
CA THR A 93 2.11 -0.02 4.54
C THR A 93 1.60 0.50 3.17
N ARG A 94 0.34 0.94 3.07
CA ARG A 94 -0.31 1.38 1.84
C ARG A 94 -1.41 2.40 2.10
N ILE A 95 -1.38 3.49 1.33
CA ILE A 95 -2.39 4.56 1.30
C ILE A 95 -3.10 4.50 -0.06
N VAL A 96 -4.44 4.51 -0.05
CA VAL A 96 -5.26 4.57 -1.28
C VAL A 96 -5.95 5.94 -1.32
N LEU A 97 -5.70 6.70 -2.38
CA LEU A 97 -6.32 8.00 -2.60
C LEU A 97 -7.32 7.89 -3.76
N PRO A 98 -8.64 7.83 -3.49
CA PRO A 98 -9.63 7.89 -4.54
C PRO A 98 -9.64 9.27 -5.20
N VAL A 99 -9.98 9.31 -6.48
CA VAL A 99 -10.16 10.56 -7.21
C VAL A 99 -11.46 11.25 -6.75
N ASP A 100 -11.42 12.57 -6.57
CA ASP A 100 -12.60 13.36 -6.25
C ASP A 100 -13.48 13.57 -7.49
N SER A 101 -14.67 14.16 -7.31
CA SER A 101 -15.61 14.46 -8.39
C SER A 101 -15.07 15.44 -9.45
N ARG A 102 -13.97 16.13 -9.15
CA ARG A 102 -13.31 17.10 -10.02
C ARG A 102 -12.08 16.51 -10.73
N GLY A 103 -11.79 15.23 -10.52
CA GLY A 103 -10.64 14.56 -11.13
C GLY A 103 -9.33 14.75 -10.37
N HIS A 104 -9.35 15.26 -9.14
CA HIS A 104 -8.16 15.49 -8.33
C HIS A 104 -8.01 14.42 -7.23
N PHE A 105 -6.76 14.06 -6.95
CA PHE A 105 -6.42 13.20 -5.81
C PHE A 105 -6.18 14.07 -4.58
N MET A 106 -7.09 13.98 -3.61
CA MET A 106 -7.03 14.75 -2.37
C MET A 106 -6.73 13.82 -1.19
N THR A 107 -5.99 14.32 -0.21
CA THR A 107 -5.73 13.57 1.04
C THR A 107 -5.69 14.49 2.24
N ALA A 108 -6.12 13.99 3.39
CA ALA A 108 -5.94 14.70 4.66
C ALA A 108 -4.54 14.44 5.21
N GLY A 109 -3.95 15.44 5.87
CA GLY A 109 -2.68 15.30 6.57
C GLY A 109 -2.51 16.40 7.61
N SER A 110 -1.29 16.51 8.12
CA SER A 110 -0.93 17.57 9.07
C SER A 110 0.42 18.18 8.78
N ILE A 111 0.53 19.48 8.94
CA ILE A 111 1.81 20.20 8.96
C ILE A 111 1.98 20.78 10.35
N ASN A 112 3.10 20.45 11.01
CA ASN A 112 3.39 20.89 12.39
C ASN A 112 2.23 20.61 13.37
N GLY A 113 1.60 19.44 13.24
CA GLY A 113 0.47 19.02 14.07
C GLY A 113 -0.88 19.67 13.74
N ARG A 114 -0.95 20.53 12.71
CA ARG A 114 -2.18 21.22 12.31
C ARG A 114 -2.80 20.59 11.06
N PRO A 115 -4.13 20.40 11.02
CA PRO A 115 -4.79 19.71 9.91
C PRO A 115 -4.77 20.53 8.61
N VAL A 116 -4.42 19.86 7.52
CA VAL A 116 -4.35 20.41 6.16
C VAL A 116 -4.90 19.39 5.15
N SER A 117 -5.57 19.89 4.10
CA SER A 117 -5.94 19.09 2.93
C SER A 117 -4.88 19.25 1.85
N PHE A 118 -4.35 18.14 1.35
CA PHE A 118 -3.36 18.10 0.30
C PHE A 118 -3.97 17.64 -1.02
N ARG A 119 -3.37 18.09 -2.11
CA ARG A 119 -3.59 17.57 -3.46
C ARG A 119 -2.32 16.88 -3.92
N LEU A 120 -2.45 15.70 -4.51
CA LEU A 120 -1.32 15.05 -5.20
C LEU A 120 -1.12 15.72 -6.57
N ASP A 121 0.03 16.36 -6.75
CA ASP A 121 0.47 16.98 -8.00
C ASP A 121 1.79 16.33 -8.43
N THR A 122 1.74 15.51 -9.48
CA THR A 122 2.92 14.77 -9.98
C THR A 122 3.93 15.66 -10.69
N GLY A 123 3.56 16.90 -11.04
CA GLY A 123 4.47 17.87 -11.66
C GLY A 123 5.23 18.72 -10.63
N ALA A 124 4.83 18.68 -9.36
CA ALA A 124 5.45 19.47 -8.31
C ALA A 124 6.73 18.78 -7.78
N THR A 125 7.82 19.53 -7.69
CA THR A 125 9.07 19.11 -7.03
C THR A 125 9.12 19.53 -5.57
N THR A 126 8.26 20.48 -5.17
CA THR A 126 8.14 21.02 -3.82
C THR A 126 6.69 21.03 -3.35
N VAL A 127 6.48 21.11 -2.04
CA VAL A 127 5.13 21.29 -1.48
C VAL A 127 4.74 22.76 -1.58
N GLY A 128 3.75 23.06 -2.42
CA GLY A 128 3.14 24.37 -2.51
C GLY A 128 2.00 24.55 -1.50
N MET A 129 1.89 25.72 -0.89
CA MET A 129 0.82 26.09 0.03
C MET A 129 0.35 27.52 -0.25
N SER A 130 -0.96 27.76 -0.13
CA SER A 130 -1.50 29.12 -0.21
C SER A 130 -1.12 29.94 1.02
N ALA A 131 -0.90 31.25 0.87
CA ALA A 131 -0.65 32.14 2.01
C ALA A 131 -1.80 32.10 3.04
N ALA A 132 -3.04 31.96 2.56
CA ALA A 132 -4.21 31.81 3.41
C ALA A 132 -4.15 30.53 4.28
N ASP A 133 -3.70 29.41 3.71
CA ASP A 133 -3.51 28.17 4.47
C ASP A 133 -2.35 28.30 5.47
N ALA A 134 -1.24 28.94 5.07
CA ALA A 134 -0.10 29.18 5.95
C ALA A 134 -0.51 30.00 7.18
N ILE A 135 -1.25 31.11 6.98
CA ILE A 135 -1.81 31.93 8.06
C ILE A 135 -2.78 31.11 8.92
N ARG A 136 -3.70 30.36 8.31
CA ARG A 136 -4.67 29.51 9.02
C ARG A 136 -3.99 28.50 9.93
N ILE A 137 -2.85 27.96 9.51
CA ILE A 137 -2.06 27.03 10.33
C ILE A 137 -0.91 27.71 11.08
N GLY A 138 -0.88 29.04 11.17
CA GLY A 138 0.11 29.78 11.96
C GLY A 138 1.56 29.51 11.55
N LEU A 139 1.79 29.26 10.25
CA LEU A 139 3.11 29.12 9.65
C LEU A 139 3.60 30.51 9.25
N ASP A 140 4.71 30.94 9.85
CA ASP A 140 5.37 32.22 9.55
C ASP A 140 6.23 32.08 8.29
N TYR A 141 5.57 32.11 7.14
CA TYR A 141 6.21 31.92 5.84
C TYR A 141 7.08 33.11 5.41
N GLU A 142 6.88 34.29 6.01
CA GLU A 142 7.65 35.51 5.71
C GLU A 142 9.09 35.41 6.21
N LYS A 143 9.34 34.59 7.23
CA LYS A 143 10.68 34.29 7.74
C LYS A 143 11.34 33.08 7.07
N GLY A 144 10.68 32.49 6.07
CA GLY A 144 11.21 31.34 5.32
C GLY A 144 12.43 31.71 4.47
N GLN A 145 13.31 30.74 4.24
CA GLN A 145 14.40 30.83 3.26
C GLN A 145 14.14 29.84 2.11
N PRO A 146 14.49 30.18 0.84
CA PRO A 146 14.27 29.32 -0.32
C PRO A 146 15.12 28.04 -0.32
#